data_AF-A0A640VPI0-F1
#
_entry.id   AF-A0A640VPI0-F1
#
_cell.length_a   1.000
_cell.length_b   1.000
_cell.length_c   1.000
_cell.angle_alpha   90.00
_cell.angle_beta   90.00
_cell.angle_gamma   90.00
#
_symmetry.space_group_name_H-M   'P 1'
#
loop_
_entity.id
_entity.type
_entity.pdbx_description
1 polymer ?
#
loop_
_entity_poly.entity_id
_entity_poly.type
_entity_poly.pdbx_seq_one_letter_code
_entity_poly.pdbx_strand_id
1 'polypeptide(L)'
;MRSAPVPISFQTLQVVADLRAVVVAGADGLAAHLAAEKEPLLRRVIDDQGCLLSAEDAEALREDLLLVAARPDQGLADFLAATALLLADRLQGGAGADDLYWNWDAFAGHYRKGPAPVRAAVLHGFRLAHATRRVNLEHPPEGRGLYTYDAADLQRFLTLVARSLSPVQRDHVCRSAPADTRAVHRTALDNCLDGSCRLSDYGTWFPREVVEMVSLQPEHVGFAPATALLLLDCIATRDAEGRMAFRWAELAPHYVQMTSKARGAILAGVRHLYETSPDWAPYAGWAPDRLVEKAVVVPFAKA
;
A
#
# COMPACT_ATOMS: atom_id res chain seq x y z
N MET A 1 18.70 13.63 23.11
CA MET A 1 17.42 13.09 23.64
C MET A 1 17.12 11.80 22.91
N ARG A 2 16.79 10.69 23.60
CA ARG A 2 16.28 9.49 22.92
C ARG A 2 14.90 9.82 22.35
N SER A 3 14.72 9.68 21.04
CA SER A 3 13.40 9.87 20.41
C SER A 3 12.42 8.85 21.01
N ALA A 4 11.20 9.27 21.37
CA ALA A 4 10.15 8.34 21.77
C ALA A 4 9.94 7.28 20.69
N PRO A 5 9.72 6.00 21.03
CA PRO A 5 9.50 4.93 20.05
C PRO A 5 8.36 5.31 19.11
N VAL A 6 8.51 5.05 17.81
CA VAL A 6 7.44 5.30 16.83
C VAL A 6 6.26 4.39 17.19
N PRO A 7 5.03 4.92 17.31
CA PRO A 7 3.87 4.07 17.48
C PRO A 7 3.78 3.08 16.31
N ILE A 8 3.78 1.79 16.62
CA ILE A 8 3.61 0.75 15.61
C ILE A 8 2.15 0.81 15.15
N SER A 9 1.96 1.20 13.90
CA SER A 9 0.66 1.25 13.21
C SER A 9 0.75 0.46 11.92
N PHE A 10 -0.41 0.13 11.34
CA PHE A 10 -0.45 -0.48 10.01
C PHE A 10 0.25 0.39 8.97
N GLN A 11 0.07 1.72 9.02
CA GLN A 11 0.72 2.67 8.11
C GLN A 11 2.25 2.58 8.22
N THR A 12 2.79 2.50 9.44
CA THR A 12 4.24 2.33 9.63
C THR A 12 4.74 1.03 9.03
N LEU A 13 4.06 -0.09 9.29
CA LEU A 13 4.42 -1.39 8.72
C LEU A 13 4.37 -1.38 7.18
N GLN A 14 3.32 -0.77 6.61
CA GLN A 14 3.14 -0.67 5.17
C GLN A 14 4.25 0.18 4.51
N VAL A 15 4.52 1.37 5.05
CA VAL A 15 5.56 2.27 4.51
C VAL A 15 6.93 1.62 4.59
N VAL A 16 7.29 1.00 5.72
CA VAL A 16 8.58 0.31 5.87
C VAL A 16 8.68 -0.86 4.89
N ALA A 17 7.62 -1.66 4.72
CA ALA A 17 7.62 -2.75 3.76
C ALA A 17 7.81 -2.25 2.31
N ASP A 18 7.17 -1.15 1.94
CA ASP A 18 7.30 -0.54 0.62
C ASP A 18 8.72 0.01 0.37
N LEU A 19 9.29 0.71 1.36
CA LEU A 19 10.67 1.21 1.28
C LEU A 19 11.67 0.07 1.15
N ARG A 20 11.51 -1.02 1.92
CA ARG A 20 12.35 -2.21 1.80
C ARG A 20 12.28 -2.84 0.41
N ALA A 21 11.08 -2.90 -0.19
CA ALA A 21 10.93 -3.41 -1.55
C ALA A 21 11.69 -2.56 -2.58
N VAL A 22 11.71 -1.23 -2.41
CA VAL A 22 12.54 -0.32 -3.22
C VAL A 22 14.03 -0.62 -3.03
N VAL A 23 14.48 -0.76 -1.78
CA VAL A 23 15.90 -1.04 -1.47
C VAL A 23 16.35 -2.37 -2.07
N VAL A 24 15.57 -3.44 -1.90
CA VAL A 24 15.89 -4.76 -2.48
C VAL A 24 16.01 -4.69 -4.00
N ALA A 25 15.11 -3.97 -4.68
CA ALA A 25 15.16 -3.81 -6.12
C ALA A 25 16.37 -3.00 -6.61
N GLY A 26 16.91 -2.10 -5.78
CA GLY A 26 18.08 -1.26 -6.08
C GLY A 26 19.39 -1.70 -5.43
N ALA A 27 19.41 -2.86 -4.77
CA ALA A 27 20.53 -3.27 -3.91
C ALA A 27 21.86 -3.41 -4.67
N ASP A 28 21.82 -3.96 -5.89
CA ASP A 28 23.02 -4.14 -6.72
C ASP A 28 23.61 -2.80 -7.16
N GLY A 29 22.75 -1.84 -7.53
CA GLY A 29 23.16 -0.50 -7.89
C GLY A 29 23.75 0.25 -6.70
N LEU A 30 23.14 0.13 -5.52
CA LEU A 30 23.68 0.66 -4.27
C LEU A 30 25.07 0.10 -3.95
N ALA A 31 25.24 -1.22 -4.03
CA ALA A 31 26.52 -1.87 -3.74
C ALA A 31 27.65 -1.36 -4.65
N ALA A 32 27.35 -1.04 -5.91
CA ALA A 32 28.34 -0.52 -6.86
C ALA A 32 28.90 0.86 -6.50
N HIS A 33 28.21 1.63 -5.65
CA HIS A 33 28.69 2.93 -5.13
C HIS A 33 29.48 2.81 -3.83
N LEU A 34 29.52 1.62 -3.22
CA LEU A 34 30.25 1.36 -1.98
C LEU A 34 31.63 0.76 -2.26
N ALA A 35 32.52 0.89 -1.28
CA ALA A 35 33.75 0.10 -1.28
C ALA A 35 33.41 -1.39 -1.18
N ALA A 36 34.15 -2.25 -1.89
CA ALA A 36 33.81 -3.67 -2.04
C ALA A 36 33.72 -4.42 -0.70
N GLU A 37 34.52 -4.03 0.29
CA GLU A 37 34.49 -4.57 1.65
C GLU A 37 33.18 -4.27 2.42
N LYS A 38 32.41 -3.27 1.98
CA LYS A 38 31.13 -2.89 2.59
C LYS A 38 29.92 -3.60 1.98
N GLU A 39 30.08 -4.26 0.83
CA GLU A 39 28.96 -4.97 0.18
C GLU A 39 28.34 -6.05 1.09
N PRO A 40 29.11 -6.94 1.76
CA PRO A 40 28.52 -7.94 2.66
C PRO A 40 27.73 -7.31 3.81
N LEU A 41 28.21 -6.16 4.30
CA LEU A 41 27.55 -5.40 5.35
C LEU A 41 26.21 -4.82 4.87
N LEU A 42 26.20 -4.21 3.68
CA LEU A 42 24.97 -3.71 3.05
C LEU A 42 23.94 -4.83 2.86
N ARG A 43 24.37 -6.00 2.35
CA ARG A 43 23.47 -7.16 2.17
C ARG A 43 22.87 -7.62 3.49
N ARG A 44 23.68 -7.76 4.54
CA ARG A 44 23.19 -8.09 5.90
C ARG A 44 22.12 -7.09 6.37
N VAL A 45 22.36 -5.79 6.19
CA VAL A 45 21.38 -4.75 6.57
C VAL A 45 20.07 -4.90 5.80
N ILE A 46 20.13 -5.17 4.50
CA ILE A 46 18.94 -5.30 3.65
C ILE A 46 18.16 -6.58 3.96
N ASP A 47 18.85 -7.72 3.95
CA ASP A 47 18.25 -9.05 3.96
C ASP A 47 17.87 -9.51 5.38
N ASP A 48 18.77 -9.30 6.34
CA ASP A 48 18.61 -9.85 7.70
C ASP A 48 18.00 -8.83 8.68
N GLN A 49 18.36 -7.54 8.52
CA GLN A 49 17.95 -6.49 9.46
C GLN A 49 16.77 -5.65 8.95
N GLY A 50 16.29 -5.89 7.73
CA GLY A 50 15.15 -5.17 7.17
C GLY A 50 15.39 -3.66 7.05
N CYS A 51 16.61 -3.26 6.67
CA CYS A 51 17.06 -1.87 6.56
C CYS A 51 17.13 -1.11 7.89
N LEU A 52 17.21 -1.79 9.03
CA LEU A 52 17.46 -1.18 10.34
C LEU A 52 18.97 -1.18 10.64
N LEU A 53 19.61 -0.01 10.69
CA LEU A 53 21.03 0.12 10.98
C LEU A 53 21.26 0.08 12.50
N SER A 54 22.13 -0.83 12.94
CA SER A 54 22.75 -0.73 14.26
C SER A 54 23.72 0.46 14.33
N ALA A 55 24.25 0.76 15.52
CA ALA A 55 25.25 1.83 15.67
C ALA A 55 26.51 1.56 14.83
N GLU A 56 26.96 0.30 14.76
CA GLU A 56 28.12 -0.12 13.97
C GLU A 56 27.83 -0.04 12.47
N ASP A 57 26.64 -0.48 12.03
CA ASP A 57 26.22 -0.37 10.63
C ASP A 57 26.15 1.10 10.19
N ALA A 58 25.62 1.97 11.05
CA ALA A 58 25.50 3.39 10.77
C ALA A 58 26.88 4.07 10.69
N GLU A 59 27.84 3.71 11.53
CA GLU A 59 29.21 4.21 11.44
C GLU A 59 29.86 3.80 10.11
N ALA A 60 29.64 2.56 9.67
CA ALA A 60 30.28 2.01 8.48
C ALA A 60 29.65 2.45 7.15
N LEU A 61 28.32 2.56 7.06
CA LEU A 61 27.58 2.73 5.80
C LEU A 61 27.00 4.12 5.58
N ARG A 62 26.71 4.89 6.64
CA ARG A 62 25.82 6.06 6.55
C ARG A 62 26.37 7.14 5.62
N GLU A 63 27.64 7.46 5.69
CA GLU A 63 28.24 8.52 4.86
C GLU A 63 28.14 8.20 3.37
N ASP A 64 28.39 6.95 2.98
CA ASP A 64 28.26 6.52 1.60
C ASP A 64 26.80 6.53 1.13
N LEU A 65 25.87 6.08 1.99
CA LEU A 65 24.43 6.12 1.70
C LEU A 65 23.93 7.55 1.52
N LEU A 66 24.37 8.48 2.38
CA LEU A 66 24.06 9.91 2.24
C LEU A 66 24.65 10.50 0.96
N LEU A 67 25.85 10.07 0.58
CA LEU A 67 26.50 10.50 -0.66
C LEU A 67 25.71 10.05 -1.90
N VAL A 68 25.27 8.80 -1.94
CA VAL A 68 24.42 8.29 -3.03
C VAL A 68 23.06 8.99 -3.04
N ALA A 69 22.45 9.18 -1.86
CA ALA A 69 21.20 9.91 -1.67
C ALA A 69 21.31 11.42 -1.94
N ALA A 70 22.50 11.93 -2.28
CA ALA A 70 22.74 13.33 -2.66
C ALA A 70 23.12 13.51 -4.14
N ARG A 71 23.05 12.44 -4.95
CA ARG A 71 23.52 12.46 -6.35
C ARG A 71 22.48 11.88 -7.34
N PRO A 72 21.30 12.49 -7.48
CA PRO A 72 20.25 11.98 -8.36
C PRO A 72 20.66 11.84 -9.83
N ASP A 73 21.66 12.61 -10.28
CA ASP A 73 22.15 12.59 -11.67
C ASP A 73 23.11 11.43 -11.99
N GLN A 74 23.61 10.71 -10.96
CA GLN A 74 24.51 9.56 -11.16
C GLN A 74 23.77 8.23 -11.27
N GLY A 75 22.46 8.21 -11.00
CA GLY A 75 21.63 7.01 -11.05
C GLY A 75 20.36 7.21 -10.25
N LEU A 76 19.24 7.47 -10.92
CA LEU A 76 17.96 7.76 -10.24
C LEU A 76 17.50 6.58 -9.36
N ALA A 77 17.69 5.34 -9.82
CA ALA A 77 17.31 4.15 -9.06
C ALA A 77 18.12 4.02 -7.76
N ASP A 78 19.45 4.18 -7.84
CA ASP A 78 20.36 4.07 -6.71
C ASP A 78 20.12 5.19 -5.70
N PHE A 79 19.92 6.42 -6.17
CA PHE A 79 19.51 7.56 -5.36
C PHE A 79 18.20 7.31 -4.60
N LEU A 80 17.19 6.75 -5.27
CA LEU A 80 15.90 6.41 -4.65
C LEU A 80 16.05 5.27 -3.63
N ALA A 81 16.86 4.25 -3.94
CA ALA A 81 17.11 3.13 -3.04
C ALA A 81 17.89 3.56 -1.80
N ALA A 82 18.91 4.41 -1.93
CA ALA A 82 19.68 4.95 -0.80
C ALA A 82 18.78 5.76 0.13
N THR A 83 17.96 6.64 -0.46
CA THR A 83 16.97 7.43 0.28
C THR A 83 15.95 6.53 0.99
N ALA A 84 15.48 5.48 0.31
CA ALA A 84 14.51 4.53 0.87
C ALA A 84 15.09 3.77 2.07
N LEU A 85 16.37 3.36 2.02
CA LEU A 85 17.06 2.70 3.12
C LEU A 85 17.15 3.65 4.33
N LEU A 86 17.61 4.89 4.12
CA LEU A 86 17.73 5.89 5.20
C LEU A 86 16.36 6.21 5.84
N LEU A 87 15.29 6.29 5.05
CA LEU A 87 13.94 6.48 5.57
C LEU A 87 13.44 5.26 6.35
N ALA A 88 13.70 4.04 5.86
CA ALA A 88 13.30 2.81 6.54
C ALA A 88 14.01 2.67 7.90
N ASP A 89 15.31 2.95 7.95
CA ASP A 89 16.09 3.01 9.19
C ASP A 89 15.46 4.00 10.18
N ARG A 90 15.20 5.23 9.70
CA ARG A 90 14.68 6.32 10.51
C ARG A 90 13.30 6.02 11.11
N LEU A 91 12.41 5.42 10.33
CA LEU A 91 11.06 5.05 10.75
C LEU A 91 11.04 3.87 11.73
N GLN A 92 12.02 2.98 11.64
CA GLN A 92 12.19 1.87 12.57
C GLN A 92 12.96 2.25 13.84
N GLY A 93 13.48 3.48 13.90
CA GLY A 93 14.21 4.00 15.05
C GLY A 93 15.65 3.50 15.15
N GLY A 94 16.29 3.24 14.01
CA GLY A 94 17.68 2.84 13.96
C GLY A 94 18.66 3.98 14.28
N ALA A 95 19.95 3.67 14.16
CA ALA A 95 21.02 4.56 14.60
C ALA A 95 21.33 5.70 13.62
N GLY A 96 20.67 5.76 12.45
CA GLY A 96 20.73 6.89 11.53
C GLY A 96 20.26 8.19 12.17
N ALA A 97 21.23 9.03 12.53
CA ALA A 97 20.97 10.31 13.22
C ALA A 97 20.55 11.45 12.29
N ASP A 98 20.70 11.29 10.97
CA ASP A 98 20.36 12.34 9.99
C ASP A 98 18.85 12.58 9.95
N ASP A 99 18.44 13.84 9.90
CA ASP A 99 17.04 14.22 9.86
C ASP A 99 16.47 14.31 8.43
N LEU A 100 17.28 14.01 7.41
CA LEU A 100 16.95 14.00 5.98
C LEU A 100 16.29 15.30 5.47
N TYR A 101 16.36 16.38 6.23
CA TYR A 101 15.77 17.67 5.87
C TYR A 101 16.38 18.19 4.58
N TRP A 102 17.72 18.21 4.50
CA TRP A 102 18.44 18.69 3.32
C TRP A 102 18.21 17.81 2.09
N ASN A 103 18.09 16.49 2.28
CA ASN A 103 17.76 15.57 1.20
C ASN A 103 16.36 15.84 0.63
N TRP A 104 15.39 16.20 1.48
CA TRP A 104 14.07 16.61 1.01
C TRP A 104 14.14 17.96 0.29
N ASP A 105 14.67 18.99 0.95
CA ASP A 105 14.72 20.36 0.45
C ASP A 105 15.40 20.45 -0.92
N ALA A 106 16.58 19.83 -1.07
CA ALA A 106 17.34 19.87 -2.31
C ALA A 106 16.77 18.98 -3.43
N PHE A 107 16.19 17.82 -3.08
CA PHE A 107 15.89 16.77 -4.07
C PHE A 107 14.42 16.35 -4.17
N ALA A 108 13.48 17.06 -3.57
CA ALA A 108 12.04 16.77 -3.67
C ALA A 108 11.56 16.62 -5.13
N GLY A 109 12.12 17.40 -6.05
CA GLY A 109 11.81 17.29 -7.49
C GLY A 109 12.28 15.97 -8.11
N HIS A 110 13.40 15.42 -7.65
CA HIS A 110 13.97 14.16 -8.14
C HIS A 110 13.20 12.94 -7.65
N TYR A 111 12.75 12.92 -6.39
CA TYR A 111 11.89 11.82 -5.89
C TYR A 111 10.63 11.64 -6.75
N ARG A 112 10.07 12.75 -7.25
CA ARG A 112 8.86 12.74 -8.10
C ARG A 112 9.09 12.17 -9.50
N LYS A 113 10.34 12.08 -9.98
CA LYS A 113 10.69 11.50 -11.29
C LYS A 113 10.73 9.97 -11.27
N GLY A 114 10.74 9.34 -10.10
CA GLY A 114 10.78 7.89 -9.97
C GLY A 114 9.53 7.18 -10.54
N PRO A 115 9.65 5.88 -10.88
CA PRO A 115 8.49 5.06 -11.23
C PRO A 115 7.41 5.13 -10.16
N ALA A 116 6.14 5.00 -10.55
CA ALA A 116 5.01 5.30 -9.65
C ALA A 116 5.04 4.55 -8.29
N PRO A 117 5.31 3.24 -8.23
CA PRO A 117 5.40 2.52 -6.96
C PRO A 117 6.56 3.02 -6.07
N VAL A 118 7.73 3.27 -6.69
CA VAL A 118 8.94 3.72 -5.98
C VAL A 118 8.76 5.14 -5.46
N ARG A 119 8.26 6.04 -6.31
CA ARG A 119 7.93 7.41 -5.92
C ARG A 119 6.93 7.42 -4.76
N ALA A 120 5.82 6.68 -4.87
CA ALA A 120 4.82 6.62 -3.82
C ALA A 120 5.45 6.15 -2.50
N ALA A 121 6.26 5.08 -2.50
CA ALA A 121 6.94 4.57 -1.32
C ALA A 121 7.84 5.62 -0.64
N VAL A 122 8.73 6.27 -1.40
CA VAL A 122 9.64 7.30 -0.86
C VAL A 122 8.86 8.51 -0.32
N LEU A 123 7.85 8.98 -1.05
CA LEU A 123 7.03 10.11 -0.61
C LEU A 123 6.18 9.78 0.62
N HIS A 124 5.61 8.57 0.72
CA HIS A 124 4.95 8.13 1.95
C HIS A 124 5.93 7.98 3.12
N GLY A 125 7.17 7.55 2.86
CA GLY A 125 8.28 7.54 3.81
C GLY A 125 8.51 8.90 4.45
N PHE A 126 8.73 9.94 3.63
CA PHE A 126 8.87 11.32 4.11
C PHE A 126 7.62 11.82 4.83
N ARG A 127 6.42 11.56 4.29
CA ARG A 127 5.14 11.98 4.90
C ARG A 127 4.98 11.42 6.31
N LEU A 128 5.23 10.13 6.48
CA LEU A 128 5.11 9.44 7.75
C LEU A 128 6.21 9.87 8.73
N ALA A 129 7.45 10.00 8.25
CA ALA A 129 8.56 10.46 9.07
C ALA A 129 8.31 11.89 9.59
N HIS A 130 7.70 12.75 8.78
CA HIS A 130 7.24 14.07 9.20
C HIS A 130 6.12 14.00 10.24
N ALA A 131 5.05 13.24 9.96
CA ALA A 131 3.91 13.10 10.88
C ALA A 131 4.32 12.54 12.25
N THR A 132 5.36 11.71 12.29
CA THR A 132 5.93 11.11 13.52
C THR A 132 7.08 11.93 14.11
N ARG A 133 7.34 13.14 13.60
CA ARG A 133 8.40 14.08 14.04
C ARG A 133 9.81 13.48 14.01
N ARG A 134 10.05 12.56 13.09
CA ARG A 134 11.37 11.96 12.83
C ARG A 134 12.18 12.75 11.82
N VAL A 135 11.50 13.50 10.97
CA VAL A 135 12.05 14.40 9.96
C VAL A 135 11.28 15.71 10.06
N ASN A 136 11.97 16.84 10.11
CA ASN A 136 11.31 18.14 10.08
C ASN A 136 11.20 18.59 8.63
N LEU A 137 10.00 18.79 8.09
CA LEU A 137 9.81 19.23 6.70
C LEU A 137 8.99 20.52 6.72
N GLU A 138 9.43 21.54 5.98
CA GLU A 138 8.65 22.77 5.79
C GLU A 138 7.40 22.48 4.93
N HIS A 139 7.58 21.68 3.89
CA HIS A 139 6.53 21.29 2.93
C HIS A 139 6.52 19.77 2.76
N PRO A 140 5.78 19.02 3.61
CA PRO A 140 5.68 17.58 3.47
C PRO A 140 5.07 17.18 2.12
N PRO A 141 5.35 15.95 1.63
CA PRO A 141 4.79 15.47 0.37
C PRO A 141 3.26 15.35 0.43
N GLU A 142 2.61 15.91 -0.59
CA GLU A 142 1.17 15.89 -0.78
C GLU A 142 0.78 15.61 -2.25
N GLY A 143 -0.51 15.34 -2.47
CA GLY A 143 -1.10 15.22 -3.80
C GLY A 143 -0.74 13.93 -4.55
N ARG A 144 -0.81 14.00 -5.88
CA ARG A 144 -0.77 12.82 -6.76
C ARG A 144 0.54 12.03 -6.75
N GLY A 145 1.62 12.62 -6.27
CA GLY A 145 2.91 11.92 -6.16
C GLY A 145 2.84 10.69 -5.24
N LEU A 146 1.91 10.70 -4.28
CA LEU A 146 1.68 9.65 -3.30
C LEU A 146 0.92 8.42 -3.85
N TYR A 147 0.47 8.47 -5.10
CA TYR A 147 -0.35 7.42 -5.68
C TYR A 147 0.47 6.53 -6.62
N THR A 148 0.31 5.22 -6.45
CA THR A 148 0.90 4.20 -7.31
C THR A 148 0.14 4.07 -8.63
N TYR A 149 -1.20 4.15 -8.59
CA TYR A 149 -2.08 3.96 -9.74
C TYR A 149 -2.85 5.23 -10.08
N ASP A 150 -3.07 5.45 -11.37
CA ASP A 150 -4.04 6.45 -11.82
C ASP A 150 -5.46 6.00 -11.48
N ALA A 151 -6.29 6.93 -10.99
CA ALA A 151 -7.63 6.62 -10.52
C ALA A 151 -8.58 6.18 -11.65
N ALA A 152 -8.42 6.68 -12.87
CA ALA A 152 -9.28 6.34 -14.00
C ALA A 152 -8.97 4.94 -14.53
N ASP A 153 -7.69 4.60 -14.67
CA ASP A 153 -7.27 3.21 -14.98
C ASP A 153 -7.70 2.24 -13.87
N LEU A 154 -7.48 2.68 -12.63
CA LEU A 154 -8.14 2.24 -11.40
C LEU A 154 -9.54 1.68 -11.62
N GLN A 155 -10.43 2.65 -11.79
CA GLN A 155 -11.87 2.45 -11.93
C GLN A 155 -12.19 1.55 -13.13
N ARG A 156 -11.49 1.71 -14.26
CA ARG A 156 -11.70 0.90 -15.46
C ARG A 156 -11.41 -0.57 -15.20
N PHE A 157 -10.27 -0.91 -14.59
CA PHE A 157 -9.91 -2.30 -14.32
C PHE A 157 -10.85 -2.97 -13.31
N LEU A 158 -11.19 -2.26 -12.23
CA LEU A 158 -12.17 -2.78 -11.26
C LEU A 158 -13.55 -2.97 -11.89
N THR A 159 -13.99 -2.05 -12.76
CA THR A 159 -15.27 -2.17 -13.49
C THR A 159 -15.27 -3.39 -14.40
N LEU A 160 -14.17 -3.67 -15.11
CA LEU A 160 -14.03 -4.88 -15.93
C LEU A 160 -14.15 -6.16 -15.10
N VAL A 161 -13.55 -6.19 -13.90
CA VAL A 161 -13.66 -7.33 -12.98
C VAL A 161 -15.08 -7.45 -12.43
N ALA A 162 -15.70 -6.36 -11.98
CA ALA A 162 -17.08 -6.38 -11.49
C ALA A 162 -18.07 -6.89 -12.57
N ARG A 163 -17.92 -6.40 -13.80
CA ARG A 163 -18.76 -6.80 -14.95
C ARG A 163 -18.47 -8.19 -15.48
N SER A 164 -17.39 -8.84 -15.06
CA SER A 164 -17.13 -10.24 -15.42
C SER A 164 -18.06 -11.24 -14.74
N LEU A 165 -18.94 -10.77 -13.85
CA LEU A 165 -19.96 -11.60 -13.21
C LEU A 165 -20.98 -12.07 -14.26
N SER A 166 -20.92 -13.35 -14.63
CA SER A 166 -21.84 -13.96 -15.60
C SER A 166 -23.28 -14.01 -15.07
N PRO A 167 -24.32 -14.14 -15.93
CA PRO A 167 -25.69 -14.26 -15.47
C PRO A 167 -25.90 -15.35 -14.42
N VAL A 168 -25.28 -16.53 -14.59
CA VAL A 168 -25.33 -17.63 -13.62
C VAL A 168 -24.67 -17.24 -12.31
N GLN A 169 -23.51 -16.58 -12.34
CA GLN A 169 -22.85 -16.12 -11.12
C GLN A 169 -23.67 -15.03 -10.40
N ARG A 170 -24.35 -14.15 -11.14
CA ARG A 170 -25.26 -13.15 -10.55
C ARG A 170 -26.41 -13.82 -9.79
N ASP A 171 -27.01 -14.86 -10.38
CA ASP A 171 -28.05 -15.65 -9.69
C ASP A 171 -27.50 -16.31 -8.42
N HIS A 172 -26.27 -16.86 -8.48
CA HIS A 172 -25.60 -17.41 -7.31
C HIS A 172 -25.36 -16.37 -6.21
N VAL A 173 -24.88 -15.16 -6.56
CA VAL A 173 -24.74 -14.05 -5.60
C VAL A 173 -26.07 -13.73 -4.92
N CYS A 174 -27.16 -13.65 -5.70
CA CYS A 174 -28.47 -13.32 -5.16
C CYS A 174 -29.11 -14.46 -4.35
N ARG A 175 -28.61 -15.70 -4.39
CA ARG A 175 -29.09 -16.79 -3.53
C ARG A 175 -28.75 -16.59 -2.05
N SER A 176 -27.76 -15.74 -1.74
CA SER A 176 -27.45 -15.33 -0.37
C SER A 176 -28.56 -14.52 0.29
N ALA A 177 -29.49 -13.94 -0.48
CA ALA A 177 -30.65 -13.23 0.04
C ALA A 177 -31.83 -14.18 0.38
N PRO A 178 -32.73 -13.75 1.30
CA PRO A 178 -34.04 -14.38 1.50
C PRO A 178 -34.82 -14.58 0.20
N ALA A 179 -35.56 -15.69 0.09
CA ALA A 179 -36.18 -16.13 -1.17
C ALA A 179 -37.13 -15.10 -1.81
N ASP A 180 -37.84 -14.35 -0.97
CA ASP A 180 -38.79 -13.30 -1.33
C ASP A 180 -38.13 -12.01 -1.87
N THR A 181 -36.87 -11.75 -1.54
CA THR A 181 -36.14 -10.55 -1.97
C THR A 181 -35.11 -10.81 -3.07
N ARG A 182 -34.83 -12.07 -3.45
CA ARG A 182 -33.81 -12.43 -4.45
C ARG A 182 -33.99 -11.72 -5.79
N ALA A 183 -35.23 -11.63 -6.28
CA ALA A 183 -35.51 -10.97 -7.57
C ALA A 183 -35.20 -9.46 -7.53
N VAL A 184 -35.42 -8.82 -6.39
CA VAL A 184 -35.11 -7.41 -6.17
C VAL A 184 -33.60 -7.20 -6.14
N HIS A 185 -32.86 -8.03 -5.39
CA HIS A 185 -31.39 -8.03 -5.42
C HIS A 185 -30.84 -8.27 -6.82
N ARG A 186 -31.42 -9.22 -7.56
CA ARG A 186 -30.97 -9.57 -8.91
C ARG A 186 -31.12 -8.39 -9.87
N THR A 187 -32.27 -7.72 -9.85
CA THR A 187 -32.56 -6.54 -10.67
C THR A 187 -31.65 -5.37 -10.30
N ALA A 188 -31.48 -5.10 -9.01
CA ALA A 188 -30.59 -4.03 -8.53
C ALA A 188 -29.12 -4.30 -8.89
N LEU A 189 -28.68 -5.57 -8.84
CA LEU A 189 -27.33 -5.97 -9.24
C LEU A 189 -27.11 -5.79 -10.74
N ASP A 190 -28.07 -6.16 -11.59
CA ASP A 190 -27.99 -5.89 -13.03
C ASP A 190 -27.88 -4.39 -13.31
N ASN A 191 -28.77 -3.58 -12.74
CA ASN A 191 -28.75 -2.13 -12.93
C ASN A 191 -27.41 -1.52 -12.48
N CYS A 192 -26.86 -1.98 -11.36
CA CYS A 192 -25.56 -1.52 -10.86
C CYS A 192 -24.41 -1.89 -11.80
N LEU A 193 -24.38 -3.11 -12.31
CA LEU A 193 -23.35 -3.58 -13.25
C LEU A 193 -23.44 -2.88 -14.61
N ASP A 194 -24.65 -2.64 -15.10
CA ASP A 194 -24.88 -1.98 -16.39
C ASP A 194 -24.65 -0.46 -16.30
N GLY A 195 -24.83 0.12 -15.12
CA GLY A 195 -24.62 1.54 -14.82
C GLY A 195 -23.22 1.85 -14.26
N SER A 196 -23.19 2.57 -13.14
CA SER A 196 -21.99 3.15 -12.54
C SER A 196 -21.04 2.16 -11.85
N CYS A 197 -21.49 0.94 -11.56
CA CYS A 197 -20.80 -0.01 -10.68
C CYS A 197 -20.46 0.58 -9.29
N ARG A 198 -21.36 1.41 -8.74
CA ARG A 198 -21.28 1.95 -7.39
C ARG A 198 -22.52 1.54 -6.61
N LEU A 199 -22.33 0.82 -5.51
CA LEU A 199 -23.44 0.29 -4.70
C LEU A 199 -24.27 1.41 -4.08
N SER A 200 -23.61 2.48 -3.64
CA SER A 200 -24.23 3.66 -3.01
C SER A 200 -25.24 4.40 -3.90
N ASP A 201 -25.12 4.30 -5.23
CA ASP A 201 -26.05 4.93 -6.18
C ASP A 201 -27.44 4.25 -6.20
N TYR A 202 -27.55 3.02 -5.67
CA TYR A 202 -28.77 2.20 -5.72
C TYR A 202 -29.46 2.04 -4.35
N GLY A 203 -29.04 2.83 -3.37
CA GLY A 203 -29.56 2.82 -2.01
C GLY A 203 -28.70 2.02 -1.03
N THR A 204 -29.22 1.84 0.18
CA THR A 204 -28.43 1.26 1.29
C THR A 204 -28.49 -0.27 1.36
N TRP A 205 -29.47 -0.90 0.72
CA TRP A 205 -29.77 -2.33 0.91
C TRP A 205 -29.54 -3.18 -0.35
N PHE A 206 -30.22 -2.87 -1.45
CA PHE A 206 -30.15 -3.63 -2.71
C PHE A 206 -29.22 -2.94 -3.71
N PRO A 207 -28.22 -3.62 -4.34
CA PRO A 207 -27.80 -5.00 -4.15
C PRO A 207 -26.69 -5.16 -3.07
N ARG A 208 -26.40 -4.09 -2.31
CA ARG A 208 -25.26 -4.01 -1.38
C ARG A 208 -25.14 -5.22 -0.46
N GLU A 209 -26.20 -5.61 0.23
CA GLU A 209 -26.17 -6.70 1.23
C GLU A 209 -25.57 -8.00 0.67
N VAL A 210 -26.08 -8.49 -0.47
CA VAL A 210 -25.59 -9.75 -1.07
C VAL A 210 -24.18 -9.64 -1.63
N VAL A 211 -23.81 -8.47 -2.19
CA VAL A 211 -22.44 -8.22 -2.68
C VAL A 211 -21.46 -8.20 -1.51
N GLU A 212 -21.84 -7.56 -0.42
CA GLU A 212 -21.08 -7.53 0.82
C GLU A 212 -20.91 -8.92 1.44
N MET A 213 -21.96 -9.72 1.51
CA MET A 213 -21.88 -11.11 2.00
C MET A 213 -20.98 -11.97 1.13
N VAL A 214 -21.11 -11.90 -0.20
CA VAL A 214 -20.30 -12.71 -1.12
C VAL A 214 -18.83 -12.29 -1.11
N SER A 215 -18.53 -11.00 -1.00
CA SER A 215 -17.15 -10.51 -0.87
C SER A 215 -16.46 -10.93 0.43
N LEU A 216 -17.16 -11.61 1.36
CA LEU A 216 -16.61 -12.23 2.56
C LEU A 216 -16.37 -13.75 2.42
N GLN A 217 -16.67 -14.34 1.25
CA GLN A 217 -16.63 -15.78 1.03
C GLN A 217 -15.64 -16.12 -0.09
N PRO A 218 -14.35 -16.36 0.20
CA PRO A 218 -13.32 -16.63 -0.82
C PRO A 218 -13.66 -17.78 -1.79
N GLU A 219 -14.38 -18.79 -1.31
CA GLU A 219 -14.81 -19.96 -2.09
C GLU A 219 -16.02 -19.69 -2.99
N HIS A 220 -16.69 -18.54 -2.83
CA HIS A 220 -17.87 -18.22 -3.62
C HIS A 220 -17.48 -17.87 -5.05
N VAL A 221 -18.20 -18.42 -6.04
CA VAL A 221 -17.93 -18.21 -7.48
C VAL A 221 -18.01 -16.74 -7.93
N GLY A 222 -18.67 -15.91 -7.14
CA GLY A 222 -18.80 -14.45 -7.33
C GLY A 222 -17.87 -13.60 -6.46
N PHE A 223 -16.96 -14.21 -5.68
CA PHE A 223 -16.09 -13.51 -4.73
C PHE A 223 -15.32 -12.36 -5.38
N ALA A 224 -14.53 -12.65 -6.43
CA ALA A 224 -13.67 -11.63 -7.04
C ALA A 224 -14.45 -10.46 -7.67
N PRO A 225 -15.50 -10.68 -8.50
CA PRO A 225 -16.30 -9.58 -9.02
C PRO A 225 -17.06 -8.79 -7.94
N ALA A 226 -17.58 -9.47 -6.90
CA ALA A 226 -18.26 -8.80 -5.78
C ALA A 226 -17.29 -7.91 -4.99
N THR A 227 -16.08 -8.40 -4.70
CA THR A 227 -15.02 -7.60 -4.07
C THR A 227 -14.62 -6.40 -4.93
N ALA A 228 -14.49 -6.57 -6.25
CA ALA A 228 -14.19 -5.44 -7.14
C ALA A 228 -15.30 -4.39 -7.14
N LEU A 229 -16.57 -4.81 -7.14
CA LEU A 229 -17.73 -3.92 -7.04
C LEU A 229 -17.77 -3.17 -5.70
N LEU A 230 -17.45 -3.86 -4.61
CA LEU A 230 -17.33 -3.24 -3.29
C LEU A 230 -16.17 -2.23 -3.26
N LEU A 231 -15.00 -2.57 -3.82
CA LEU A 231 -13.86 -1.66 -3.90
C LEU A 231 -14.18 -0.37 -4.66
N LEU A 232 -14.94 -0.44 -5.75
CA LEU A 232 -15.40 0.75 -6.47
C LEU A 232 -16.23 1.68 -5.57
N ASP A 233 -17.14 1.12 -4.77
CA ASP A 233 -17.94 1.88 -3.81
C ASP A 233 -17.08 2.46 -2.68
N CYS A 234 -16.18 1.65 -2.11
CA CYS A 234 -15.25 2.08 -1.07
C CYS A 234 -14.31 3.19 -1.58
N ILE A 235 -13.78 3.10 -2.79
CA ILE A 235 -12.93 4.17 -3.35
C ILE A 235 -13.73 5.47 -3.50
N ALA A 236 -14.96 5.40 -4.01
CA ALA A 236 -15.83 6.58 -4.16
C ALA A 236 -16.19 7.23 -2.81
N THR A 237 -16.35 6.41 -1.77
CA THR A 237 -16.74 6.84 -0.42
C THR A 237 -15.56 6.97 0.55
N ARG A 238 -14.32 6.80 0.08
CA ARG A 238 -13.09 6.72 0.89
C ARG A 238 -13.16 5.67 2.01
N ASP A 239 -13.94 4.61 1.80
CA ASP A 239 -14.21 3.55 2.76
C ASP A 239 -14.71 4.08 4.11
N ALA A 240 -15.58 5.11 4.07
CA ALA A 240 -16.07 5.81 5.27
C ALA A 240 -16.72 4.89 6.32
N GLU A 241 -17.27 3.75 5.89
CA GLU A 241 -17.88 2.74 6.78
C GLU A 241 -16.91 1.58 7.13
N GLY A 242 -15.65 1.66 6.70
CA GLY A 242 -14.61 0.67 7.01
C GLY A 242 -14.86 -0.72 6.41
N ARG A 243 -15.65 -0.83 5.35
CA ARG A 243 -16.07 -2.11 4.75
C ARG A 243 -14.88 -2.86 4.17
N MET A 244 -13.98 -2.16 3.47
CA MET A 244 -12.80 -2.78 2.88
C MET A 244 -11.69 -2.94 3.91
N ALA A 245 -11.56 -2.01 4.85
CA ALA A 245 -10.67 -2.13 6.01
C ALA A 245 -10.94 -3.43 6.78
N PHE A 246 -12.21 -3.68 7.13
CA PHE A 246 -12.65 -4.92 7.78
C PHE A 246 -12.31 -6.16 6.95
N ARG A 247 -12.63 -6.14 5.65
CA ARG A 247 -12.33 -7.28 4.76
C ARG A 247 -10.86 -7.54 4.58
N TRP A 248 -10.02 -6.51 4.55
CA TRP A 248 -8.58 -6.70 4.50
C TRP A 248 -8.08 -7.36 5.79
N ALA A 249 -8.60 -6.94 6.95
CA ALA A 249 -8.23 -7.53 8.22
C ALA A 249 -8.51 -9.03 8.29
N GLU A 250 -9.65 -9.46 7.74
CA GLU A 250 -10.09 -10.86 7.75
C GLU A 250 -9.52 -11.69 6.59
N LEU A 251 -9.38 -11.11 5.40
CA LEU A 251 -9.20 -11.86 4.15
C LEU A 251 -7.94 -11.48 3.35
N ALA A 252 -7.02 -10.67 3.89
CA ALA A 252 -5.80 -10.31 3.19
C ALA A 252 -5.01 -11.51 2.61
N PRO A 253 -4.80 -12.63 3.34
CA PRO A 253 -4.12 -13.80 2.77
C PRO A 253 -4.83 -14.35 1.52
N HIS A 254 -6.17 -14.38 1.53
CA HIS A 254 -6.95 -14.84 0.38
C HIS A 254 -6.74 -13.93 -0.82
N TYR A 255 -6.82 -12.60 -0.65
CA TYR A 255 -6.57 -11.64 -1.74
C TYR A 255 -5.16 -11.77 -2.32
N VAL A 256 -4.15 -11.94 -1.46
CA VAL A 256 -2.75 -12.10 -1.87
C VAL A 256 -2.51 -13.40 -2.63
N GLN A 257 -3.25 -14.47 -2.33
CA GLN A 257 -3.09 -15.79 -2.94
C GLN A 257 -4.01 -16.04 -4.15
N MET A 258 -4.91 -15.12 -4.50
CA MET A 258 -5.81 -15.27 -5.66
C MET A 258 -5.04 -15.58 -6.96
N THR A 259 -5.37 -16.68 -7.63
CA THR A 259 -4.74 -17.02 -8.92
C THR A 259 -5.41 -16.34 -10.12
N SER A 260 -6.56 -15.69 -9.89
CA SER A 260 -7.36 -15.08 -10.95
C SER A 260 -6.70 -13.83 -11.55
N LYS A 261 -7.04 -13.53 -12.81
CA LYS A 261 -6.69 -12.26 -13.47
C LYS A 261 -7.22 -11.03 -12.71
N ALA A 262 -8.22 -11.20 -11.85
CA ALA A 262 -8.78 -10.13 -11.02
C ALA A 262 -7.87 -9.69 -9.87
N ARG A 263 -6.91 -10.53 -9.43
CA ARG A 263 -6.02 -10.24 -8.30
C ARG A 263 -5.33 -8.89 -8.43
N GLY A 264 -4.76 -8.61 -9.61
CA GLY A 264 -4.03 -7.37 -9.85
C GLY A 264 -4.89 -6.13 -9.61
N ALA A 265 -6.10 -6.12 -10.15
CA ALA A 265 -7.03 -5.00 -9.98
C ALA A 265 -7.51 -4.85 -8.53
N ILE A 266 -7.82 -5.97 -7.85
CA ILE A 266 -8.26 -5.96 -6.44
C ILE A 266 -7.16 -5.41 -5.53
N LEU A 267 -5.93 -5.94 -5.64
CA LEU A 267 -4.80 -5.46 -4.83
C LEU A 267 -4.45 -4.00 -5.15
N ALA A 268 -4.55 -3.58 -6.41
CA ALA A 268 -4.39 -2.18 -6.79
C ALA A 268 -5.48 -1.28 -6.17
N GLY A 269 -6.71 -1.78 -6.04
CA GLY A 269 -7.81 -1.06 -5.40
C GLY A 269 -7.61 -0.88 -3.90
N VAL A 270 -7.17 -1.94 -3.22
CA VAL A 270 -6.80 -1.87 -1.80
C VAL A 270 -5.62 -0.90 -1.61
N ARG A 271 -4.60 -0.98 -2.47
CA ARG A 271 -3.46 -0.06 -2.46
C ARG A 271 -3.90 1.39 -2.57
N HIS A 272 -4.82 1.68 -3.50
CA HIS A 272 -5.36 3.01 -3.68
C HIS A 272 -6.10 3.54 -2.44
N LEU A 273 -6.90 2.70 -1.77
CA LEU A 273 -7.56 3.08 -0.51
C LEU A 273 -6.54 3.44 0.57
N TYR A 274 -5.52 2.62 0.78
CA TYR A 274 -4.42 2.92 1.70
C TYR A 274 -3.73 4.26 1.37
N GLU A 275 -3.45 4.53 0.09
CA GLU A 275 -2.70 5.72 -0.32
C GLU A 275 -3.54 7.01 -0.24
N THR A 276 -4.87 6.90 -0.41
CA THR A 276 -5.78 8.05 -0.49
C THR A 276 -6.54 8.36 0.80
N SER A 277 -6.66 7.40 1.72
CA SER A 277 -7.36 7.56 2.99
C SER A 277 -6.39 7.43 4.17
N PRO A 278 -5.95 8.55 4.78
CA PRO A 278 -5.02 8.54 5.92
C PRO A 278 -5.51 7.70 7.11
N ASP A 279 -6.83 7.68 7.32
CA ASP A 279 -7.49 6.97 8.41
C ASP A 279 -7.77 5.49 8.08
N TRP A 280 -7.37 5.01 6.90
CA TRP A 280 -7.57 3.61 6.52
C TRP A 280 -6.67 2.69 7.33
N ALA A 281 -7.24 2.11 8.39
CA ALA A 281 -6.55 1.29 9.37
C ALA A 281 -7.27 -0.07 9.52
N PRO A 282 -6.99 -1.07 8.65
CA PRO A 282 -7.67 -2.36 8.66
C PRO A 282 -7.57 -3.09 10.01
N TYR A 283 -6.48 -2.88 10.74
CA TYR A 283 -6.22 -3.53 12.02
C TYR A 283 -6.44 -2.59 13.22
N ALA A 284 -7.33 -1.60 13.09
CA ALA A 284 -7.65 -0.68 14.17
C ALA A 284 -8.04 -1.45 15.44
N GLY A 285 -7.41 -1.11 16.57
CA GLY A 285 -7.62 -1.76 17.87
C GLY A 285 -6.77 -3.00 18.14
N TRP A 286 -5.95 -3.47 17.19
CA TRP A 286 -4.96 -4.52 17.49
C TRP A 286 -3.81 -3.95 18.34
N ALA A 287 -3.32 -4.77 19.27
CA ALA A 287 -2.12 -4.43 20.03
C ALA A 287 -0.87 -4.40 19.11
N PRO A 288 0.15 -3.57 19.41
CA PRO A 288 1.38 -3.47 18.62
C PRO A 288 2.04 -4.81 18.29
N ASP A 289 2.21 -5.70 19.27
CA ASP A 289 2.86 -7.00 19.05
C ASP A 289 2.08 -7.87 18.05
N ARG A 290 0.75 -7.85 18.15
CA ARG A 290 -0.14 -8.55 17.20
C ARG A 290 -0.07 -7.95 15.80
N LEU A 291 0.07 -6.62 15.68
CA LEU A 291 0.25 -5.96 14.39
C LEU A 291 1.55 -6.44 13.72
N VAL A 292 2.67 -6.43 14.44
CA VAL A 292 3.97 -6.89 13.90
C VAL A 292 3.90 -8.35 13.47
N GLU A 293 3.29 -9.21 14.28
CA GLU A 293 3.25 -10.65 14.03
C GLU A 293 2.27 -11.05 12.91
N LYS A 294 1.10 -10.40 12.83
CA LYS A 294 -0.04 -10.91 12.06
C LYS A 294 -0.58 -9.97 11.00
N ALA A 295 -0.22 -8.69 11.00
CA ALA A 295 -0.73 -7.78 9.99
C ALA A 295 -0.17 -8.15 8.61
N VAL A 296 -1.05 -8.19 7.60
CA VAL A 296 -0.66 -8.39 6.22
C VAL A 296 -0.60 -7.03 5.54
N VAL A 297 0.60 -6.64 5.11
CA VAL A 297 0.78 -5.44 4.28
C VAL A 297 0.26 -5.68 2.86
N VAL A 298 -0.25 -4.63 2.23
CA VAL A 298 -0.61 -4.63 0.82
C VAL A 298 0.67 -4.85 0.01
N PRO A 299 0.72 -5.86 -0.88
CA PRO A 299 1.91 -6.14 -1.67
C PRO A 299 2.39 -4.93 -2.47
N PHE A 300 3.70 -4.74 -2.48
CA PHE A 300 4.34 -3.70 -3.29
C PHE A 300 4.04 -3.94 -4.77
N ALA A 301 3.61 -2.89 -5.47
CA ALA A 301 3.42 -2.95 -6.91
C ALA A 301 4.78 -3.05 -7.59
N LYS A 302 5.03 -4.13 -8.33
CA LYS A 302 6.26 -4.26 -9.10
C LYS A 302 6.32 -3.12 -10.12
N ALA A 303 7.42 -2.37 -10.10
CA ALA A 303 7.71 -1.31 -11.07
C ALA A 303 8.00 -1.89 -12.46
#